data_AF-A0A3D3FDX8-F1
#
_entry.id   AF-A0A3D3FDX8-F1
#
_cell.length_a   1.000
_cell.length_b   1.000
_cell.length_c   1.000
_cell.angle_alpha   90.00
_cell.angle_beta   90.00
_cell.angle_gamma   90.00
#
_symmetry.space_group_name_H-M   'P 1'
#
loop_
_entity.id
_entity.type
_entity.pdbx_description
1 polymer ?
#
loop_
_entity_poly.entity_id
_entity_poly.type
_entity_poly.pdbx_seq_one_letter_code
_entity_poly.pdbx_strand_id
1 'polypeptide(L)'
;MKELDARKITETVAELCIQANRQLPKDLEGCIRCSADKETNPLGRGILQDLCANMDAARKLEIPVCQDTGMAVIFAEVGQDVHIVHGSFEDAVNRGVAKGYQEGLLRCSVAADPL
;
A
#
# COMPACT_ATOMS: atom_id res chain seq x y z
N MET A 1 -0.18 16.57 27.05
CA MET A 1 -1.23 16.04 26.17
C MET A 1 -1.13 16.73 24.82
N LYS A 2 -0.98 15.97 23.74
CA LYS A 2 -0.99 16.48 22.36
C LYS A 2 -2.29 16.06 21.69
N GLU A 3 -3.02 16.99 21.12
CA GLU A 3 -4.24 16.68 20.36
C GLU A 3 -3.89 16.31 18.91
N LEU A 4 -4.59 15.31 18.38
CA LEU A 4 -4.50 14.89 16.98
C LEU A 4 -5.92 14.73 16.42
N ASP A 5 -6.22 15.47 15.35
CA ASP A 5 -7.50 15.34 14.67
C ASP A 5 -7.60 14.01 13.92
N ALA A 6 -8.69 13.26 14.13
CA ALA A 6 -9.00 12.02 13.44
C ALA A 6 -8.93 12.12 11.90
N ARG A 7 -9.22 13.30 11.33
CA ARG A 7 -9.11 13.55 9.88
C ARG A 7 -7.69 13.38 9.37
N LYS A 8 -6.68 13.80 10.15
CA LYS A 8 -5.27 13.66 9.75
C LYS A 8 -4.86 12.19 9.66
N ILE A 9 -5.37 11.36 10.57
CA ILE A 9 -5.17 9.89 10.51
C ILE A 9 -5.85 9.33 9.26
N THR A 10 -7.10 9.72 9.01
CA THR A 10 -7.85 9.29 7.81
C THR A 10 -7.10 9.61 6.52
N GLU A 11 -6.64 10.85 6.36
CA GLU A 11 -5.89 11.30 5.17
C GLU A 11 -4.56 10.58 5.03
N THR A 12 -3.82 10.43 6.13
CA THR A 12 -2.51 9.75 6.13
C THR A 12 -2.67 8.28 5.75
N VAL A 13 -3.64 7.57 6.33
CA VAL A 13 -3.89 6.16 6.01
C VAL A 13 -4.33 6.00 4.54
N ALA A 14 -5.20 6.89 4.04
CA ALA A 14 -5.62 6.87 2.64
C ALA A 14 -4.42 7.01 1.69
N GLU A 15 -3.55 7.99 1.93
CA GLU A 15 -2.33 8.20 1.15
C GLU A 15 -1.40 6.98 1.20
N LEU A 16 -1.18 6.41 2.39
CA LEU A 16 -0.34 5.24 2.57
C LEU A 16 -0.90 3.99 1.85
N CYS A 17 -2.21 3.77 1.88
CA CYS A 17 -2.84 2.67 1.12
C CYS A 17 -2.57 2.79 -0.39
N ILE A 18 -2.68 4.00 -0.94
CA ILE A 18 -2.41 4.27 -2.36
C ILE A 18 -0.93 4.05 -2.67
N GLN A 19 -0.05 4.65 -1.87
CA GLN A 19 1.40 4.56 -2.08
C GLN A 19 1.91 3.11 -2.00
N ALA A 20 1.51 2.37 -0.97
CA ALA A 20 1.94 0.99 -0.75
C ALA A 20 1.55 0.04 -1.90
N ASN A 21 0.44 0.31 -2.57
CA ASN A 21 -0.03 -0.51 -3.70
C ASN A 21 0.58 -0.10 -5.05
N ARG A 22 1.06 1.14 -5.19
CA ARG A 22 1.62 1.68 -6.45
C ARG A 22 3.14 1.64 -6.51
N GLN A 23 3.82 1.58 -5.37
CA GLN A 23 5.27 1.64 -5.30
C GLN A 23 5.81 0.61 -4.31
N LEU A 24 6.71 -0.24 -4.78
CA LEU A 24 7.46 -1.11 -3.87
C LEU A 24 8.51 -0.30 -3.10
N PRO A 25 8.89 -0.77 -1.90
CA PRO A 25 10.08 -0.29 -1.21
C PRO A 25 11.32 -0.32 -2.13
N LYS A 26 12.14 0.74 -2.06
CA LYS A 26 13.28 0.92 -2.98
C LYS A 26 14.32 -0.18 -2.86
N ASP A 27 14.50 -0.74 -1.68
CA ASP A 27 15.38 -1.87 -1.41
C ASP A 27 14.87 -3.14 -2.10
N LEU A 28 13.57 -3.44 -1.99
CA LEU A 28 12.95 -4.57 -2.68
C LEU A 28 13.02 -4.42 -4.20
N GLU A 29 12.68 -3.24 -4.73
CA GLU A 29 12.81 -2.95 -6.17
C GLU A 29 14.27 -3.13 -6.63
N GLY A 30 15.23 -2.63 -5.85
CA GLY A 30 16.66 -2.80 -6.12
C GLY A 30 17.10 -4.28 -6.11
N CYS A 31 16.60 -5.07 -5.17
CA CYS A 31 16.83 -6.52 -5.12
C CYS A 31 16.29 -7.24 -6.35
N ILE A 32 15.06 -6.93 -6.79
CA ILE A 32 14.46 -7.52 -7.98
C ILE A 32 15.29 -7.20 -9.24
N ARG A 33 15.64 -5.92 -9.43
CA ARG A 33 16.46 -5.48 -10.58
C ARG A 33 17.84 -6.14 -10.58
N CYS A 34 18.53 -6.13 -9.43
CA CYS A 34 19.82 -6.79 -9.28
C CYS A 34 19.74 -8.31 -9.53
N SER A 35 18.62 -8.94 -9.16
CA SER A 35 18.40 -10.37 -9.39
C SER A 35 18.19 -10.66 -10.87
N ALA A 36 17.47 -9.79 -11.59
CA ALA A 36 17.30 -9.89 -13.04
C ALA A 36 18.65 -9.88 -13.77
N ASP A 37 19.58 -9.02 -13.34
CA ASP A 37 20.91 -8.90 -13.94
C ASP A 37 21.82 -10.11 -13.65
N LYS A 38 21.67 -10.73 -12.47
CA LYS A 38 22.52 -11.84 -12.00
C LYS A 38 21.98 -13.22 -12.33
N GLU A 39 20.70 -13.34 -12.68
CA GLU A 39 20.07 -14.63 -12.95
C GLU A 39 20.67 -15.29 -14.19
N THR A 40 21.05 -16.56 -14.02
CA THR A 40 21.73 -17.36 -15.03
C THR A 40 20.75 -18.20 -15.85
N ASN A 41 19.61 -18.58 -15.26
CA ASN A 41 18.54 -19.27 -15.96
C ASN A 41 17.80 -18.27 -16.89
N PRO A 42 17.79 -18.50 -18.22
CA PRO A 42 17.15 -17.58 -19.15
C PRO A 42 15.67 -17.33 -18.86
N LEU A 43 14.93 -18.35 -18.41
CA LEU A 43 13.53 -18.23 -18.05
C LEU A 43 13.34 -17.37 -16.79
N GLY A 44 14.13 -17.64 -15.75
CA GLY A 44 14.09 -16.89 -14.50
C GLY A 44 14.42 -15.41 -14.72
N ARG A 45 15.44 -15.14 -15.53
CA ARG A 45 15.81 -13.77 -15.92
C ARG A 45 14.68 -13.06 -16.64
N GLY A 46 14.01 -13.73 -17.59
CA GLY A 46 12.86 -13.17 -18.30
C GLY A 46 11.73 -12.77 -17.35
N ILE A 47 11.38 -13.64 -16.40
CA ILE A 47 10.35 -13.35 -15.39
C ILE A 47 10.72 -12.12 -14.54
N LEU A 48 11.97 -12.03 -14.08
CA LEU A 48 12.44 -10.88 -13.29
C LEU A 48 12.45 -9.57 -14.12
N GLN A 49 12.76 -9.64 -15.41
CA GLN A 49 12.67 -8.51 -16.32
C GLN A 49 11.22 -8.06 -16.53
N ASP A 50 10.28 -9.00 -16.66
CA ASP A 50 8.85 -8.69 -16.74
C ASP A 50 8.35 -8.00 -15.45
N LEU A 51 8.80 -8.45 -14.27
CA LEU A 51 8.50 -7.78 -13.01
C LEU A 51 9.04 -6.35 -12.97
N CYS A 52 10.27 -6.12 -13.47
CA CYS A 52 10.84 -4.78 -13.59
C CYS A 52 10.00 -3.88 -14.51
N ALA A 53 9.64 -4.39 -15.69
CA ALA A 53 8.80 -3.67 -16.65
C ALA A 53 7.41 -3.37 -16.08
N ASN A 54 6.82 -4.29 -15.32
CA ASN A 54 5.55 -4.09 -14.63
C ASN A 54 5.63 -2.97 -13.59
N MET A 55 6.67 -2.93 -12.76
CA MET A 55 6.88 -1.85 -11.79
C MET A 55 7.03 -0.48 -12.48
N ASP A 56 7.76 -0.43 -13.59
CA ASP A 56 7.95 0.78 -14.40
C ASP A 56 6.63 1.24 -15.04
N ALA A 57 5.84 0.30 -15.58
CA ALA A 57 4.53 0.57 -16.15
C ALA A 57 3.54 1.06 -15.09
N ALA A 58 3.48 0.40 -13.93
CA ALA A 58 2.62 0.79 -12.81
C ALA A 58 2.90 2.23 -12.35
N ARG A 59 4.19 2.59 -12.23
CA ARG A 59 4.61 3.95 -11.87
C ARG A 59 4.22 4.97 -12.95
N LYS A 60 4.42 4.65 -14.23
CA LYS A 60 4.12 5.55 -15.36
C LYS A 60 2.61 5.77 -15.55
N LEU A 61 1.82 4.73 -15.36
CA LEU A 61 0.36 4.76 -15.54
C LEU A 61 -0.39 5.13 -14.27
N GLU A 62 0.32 5.31 -13.16
CA GLU A 62 -0.24 5.59 -11.83
C GLU A 62 -1.27 4.54 -11.38
N ILE A 63 -1.01 3.27 -11.69
CA ILE A 63 -1.86 2.12 -11.33
C ILE A 63 -1.17 1.22 -10.30
N PRO A 64 -1.91 0.34 -9.59
CA PRO A 64 -1.33 -0.63 -8.67
C PRO A 64 -0.33 -1.58 -9.36
N VAL A 65 0.71 -1.98 -8.65
CA VAL A 65 1.73 -2.94 -9.14
C VAL A 65 1.13 -4.34 -9.31
N CYS A 66 0.12 -4.68 -8.53
CA CYS A 66 -0.60 -5.96 -8.60
C CYS A 66 -2.10 -5.72 -8.72
N GLN A 67 -2.78 -6.58 -9.48
CA GLN A 67 -4.24 -6.57 -9.58
C GLN A 67 -4.90 -6.92 -8.24
N ASP A 68 -4.27 -7.75 -7.42
CA ASP A 68 -4.68 -8.00 -6.04
C ASP A 68 -4.00 -7.00 -5.10
N THR A 69 -4.77 -6.00 -4.66
CA THR A 69 -4.29 -4.96 -3.72
C THR A 69 -4.46 -5.39 -2.25
N GLY A 70 -4.76 -6.67 -2.01
CA GLY A 70 -4.71 -7.31 -0.70
C GLY A 70 -5.66 -6.75 0.35
N MET A 71 -5.39 -7.14 1.59
CA MET A 71 -6.08 -6.69 2.81
C MET A 71 -5.20 -5.67 3.55
N ALA A 72 -5.78 -4.53 3.92
CA ALA A 72 -5.07 -3.55 4.73
C ALA A 72 -4.85 -4.08 6.15
N VAL A 73 -3.59 -4.20 6.55
CA VAL A 73 -3.18 -4.53 7.92
C VAL A 73 -2.41 -3.34 8.49
N ILE A 74 -2.95 -2.73 9.54
CA ILE A 74 -2.40 -1.49 10.11
C ILE A 74 -1.76 -1.80 11.45
N PHE A 75 -0.44 -1.61 11.53
CA PHE A 75 0.30 -1.58 12.78
C PHE A 75 0.50 -0.13 13.19
N ALA A 76 0.09 0.21 14.41
CA ALA A 76 0.18 1.56 14.91
C ALA A 76 0.71 1.58 16.34
N GLU A 77 1.69 2.44 16.57
CA GLU A 77 2.16 2.80 17.91
C GLU A 77 1.55 4.15 18.28
N VAL A 78 0.63 4.13 19.25
CA VAL A 78 -0.06 5.34 19.71
C VAL A 78 0.48 5.73 21.09
N GLY A 79 1.10 6.90 21.17
CA GLY A 79 1.67 7.41 22.42
C GLY A 79 0.59 7.68 23.47
N GLN A 80 0.87 7.34 24.73
CA GLN A 80 -0.06 7.49 25.86
C GLN A 80 -0.62 8.91 26.05
N ASP A 81 0.14 9.95 25.67
CA ASP A 81 -0.22 11.36 25.83
C ASP A 81 -0.87 11.98 24.58
N VAL A 82 -1.17 11.17 23.56
CA VAL A 82 -1.89 11.58 22.36
C VAL A 82 -3.39 11.46 22.61
N HIS A 83 -4.11 12.57 22.47
CA HIS A 83 -5.57 12.59 22.53
C HIS A 83 -6.14 12.78 21.13
N ILE A 84 -6.90 11.80 20.65
CA ILE A 84 -7.52 11.86 19.33
C ILE A 84 -8.86 12.59 19.48
N VAL A 85 -9.02 13.67 18.73
CA VAL A 85 -10.19 14.54 18.77
C VAL A 85 -11.01 14.42 17.49
N HIS A 86 -12.30 14.76 17.59
CA HIS A 86 -13.26 14.74 16.48
C HIS A 86 -13.47 13.35 15.83
N GLY A 87 -13.20 12.27 16.58
CA GLY A 87 -13.43 10.89 16.15
C GLY A 87 -12.65 9.90 17.01
N SER A 88 -12.75 8.61 16.67
CA SER A 88 -11.94 7.55 17.26
C SER A 88 -10.75 7.19 16.35
N PHE A 89 -9.69 6.60 16.93
CA PHE A 89 -8.55 6.10 16.16
C PHE A 89 -9.00 5.07 15.11
N GLU A 90 -9.77 4.07 15.56
CA GLU A 90 -10.17 2.94 14.74
C GLU A 90 -11.08 3.36 13.57
N ASP A 91 -12.06 4.23 13.82
CA ASP A 91 -12.91 4.75 12.75
C ASP A 91 -12.10 5.56 11.73
N ALA A 92 -11.14 6.36 12.21
CA ALA A 92 -10.29 7.15 11.32
C ALA A 92 -9.41 6.27 10.43
N VAL A 93 -8.83 5.20 10.99
CA VAL A 93 -8.07 4.21 10.24
C VAL A 93 -8.95 3.51 9.20
N ASN A 94 -10.11 2.98 9.60
CA ASN A 94 -11.02 2.28 8.69
C ASN A 94 -11.56 3.19 7.58
N ARG A 95 -11.89 4.45 7.89
CA ARG A 95 -12.27 5.45 6.89
C ARG A 95 -11.11 5.77 5.94
N GLY A 96 -9.88 5.84 6.46
CA GLY A 96 -8.69 6.06 5.65
C GLY A 96 -8.45 4.92 4.67
N VAL A 97 -8.57 3.67 5.12
CA VAL A 97 -8.50 2.49 4.26
C VAL A 97 -9.58 2.55 3.17
N ALA A 98 -10.85 2.75 3.55
CA ALA A 98 -11.96 2.83 2.60
C ALA A 98 -11.73 3.94 1.56
N LYS A 99 -11.34 5.14 2.01
CA LYS A 99 -11.04 6.28 1.14
C LYS A 99 -9.86 5.98 0.20
N GLY A 100 -8.76 5.44 0.72
CA GLY A 100 -7.57 5.12 -0.07
C GLY A 100 -7.83 4.05 -1.12
N TYR A 101 -8.64 3.04 -0.81
CA TYR A 101 -9.02 2.02 -1.80
C TYR A 101 -9.92 2.59 -2.91
N GLN A 102 -10.86 3.47 -2.57
CA GLN A 102 -11.75 4.10 -3.55
C GLN A 102 -11.01 5.13 -4.42
N GLU A 103 -10.31 6.10 -3.82
CA GLU A 103 -9.60 7.16 -4.55
C GLU A 103 -8.37 6.63 -5.29
N GLY A 104 -7.73 5.60 -4.75
CA GLY A 104 -6.61 4.91 -5.37
C GLY A 104 -6.97 4.01 -6.55
N LEU A 105 -8.27 3.77 -6.78
CA LEU A 105 -8.79 2.76 -7.70
C LEU A 105 -8.21 1.37 -7.42
N LEU A 106 -8.11 1.02 -6.13
CA LEU A 106 -7.61 -0.27 -5.66
C LEU A 106 -8.74 -1.32 -5.65
N ARG A 107 -8.38 -2.60 -5.61
CA ARG A 107 -9.35 -3.70 -5.63
C ARG A 107 -9.87 -3.97 -4.21
N CYS A 108 -11.17 -3.76 -3.99
CA CYS A 108 -11.86 -4.18 -2.77
C CYS A 108 -11.97 -5.72 -2.72
N SER A 109 -11.01 -6.35 -2.06
CA SER A 109 -10.78 -7.81 -2.16
C SER A 109 -11.32 -8.62 -0.98
N VAL A 110 -11.94 -7.97 0.00
CA VAL A 110 -12.43 -8.61 1.23
C VAL A 110 -13.92 -8.84 1.14
N ALA A 111 -14.35 -10.09 1.27
CA ALA A 111 -15.76 -10.47 1.42
C ALA A 111 -16.11 -10.58 2.91
N ALA A 112 -17.27 -10.04 3.31
CA ALA A 112 -17.76 -10.16 4.68
C ALA A 112 -18.18 -11.60 5.00
N ASP A 113 -18.85 -12.24 4.03
CA ASP A 113 -19.19 -13.66 4.03
C ASP A 113 -18.93 -14.20 2.61
N PRO A 114 -18.14 -15.28 2.45
CA PRO A 114 -17.94 -15.90 1.14
C PRO A 114 -19.14 -16.74 0.65
N LEU A 115 -20.22 -16.86 1.42
CA LEU A 115 -21.43 -17.67 1.11
C LEU A 115 -22.69 -16.84 0.84
#